data_AF-A0A6B2LJR8-F1
#
_entry.id   AF-A0A6B2LJR8-F1
#
_cell.length_a   1.000
_cell.length_b   1.000
_cell.length_c   1.000
_cell.angle_alpha   90.00
_cell.angle_beta   90.00
_cell.angle_gamma   90.00
#
_symmetry.space_group_name_H-M   'P 1'
#
loop_
_entity.id
_entity.type
_entity.pdbx_description
1 polymer ?
#
loop_
_entity_poly.entity_id
_entity_poly.type
_entity_poly.pdbx_seq_one_letter_code
_entity_poly.pdbx_strand_id
1 'polypeptide(L)'
;MMHGQVWQNEDPTGWFMSEKLDGFRAFWDGSKLYSRNGNIISSVPEEFTRLFPQDVCLDGELWVGYDQYNTLASIIRKTAPQEEAYEMWKEVKFNVFDAPMHSGTYIERHSFASESISNCGPNICMIPIICCTGFTHLHATLDQIKSKKGKNVLTPCADITFR
;
A
#
# COMPACT_ATOMS: atom_id res chain seq x y z
N MET A 1 7.71 0.91 -13.44
CA MET A 1 6.73 1.15 -12.34
C MET A 1 5.40 1.58 -12.98
N MET A 2 4.31 0.86 -12.72
CA MET A 2 3.00 1.21 -13.30
C MET A 2 2.44 2.49 -12.67
N HIS A 3 1.85 3.36 -13.49
CA HIS A 3 1.23 4.63 -13.08
C HIS A 3 -0.29 4.46 -13.09
N GLY A 4 -0.97 4.89 -12.02
CA GLY A 4 -2.43 4.89 -11.99
C GLY A 4 -3.00 5.93 -12.96
N GLN A 5 -4.13 5.60 -13.59
CA GLN A 5 -4.92 6.56 -14.36
C GLN A 5 -5.99 7.20 -13.47
N VAL A 6 -6.37 8.44 -13.76
CA VAL A 6 -7.48 9.11 -13.08
C VAL A 6 -8.78 8.56 -13.66
N TRP A 7 -9.64 8.00 -12.80
CA TRP A 7 -10.97 7.55 -13.20
C TRP A 7 -11.82 8.72 -13.69
N GLN A 8 -12.48 8.56 -14.84
CA GLN A 8 -13.26 9.61 -15.51
C GLN A 8 -14.77 9.41 -15.42
N ASN A 9 -15.26 8.85 -14.30
CA ASN A 9 -16.68 8.61 -14.07
C ASN A 9 -17.33 7.56 -15.01
N GLU A 10 -16.51 6.63 -15.50
CA GLU A 10 -16.94 5.45 -16.27
C GLU A 10 -17.63 4.41 -15.35
N ASP A 11 -18.51 3.56 -15.91
CA ASP A 11 -19.15 2.49 -15.15
C ASP A 11 -18.08 1.54 -14.56
N PRO A 12 -17.95 1.46 -13.22
CA PRO A 12 -16.89 0.68 -12.58
C PRO A 12 -17.22 -0.81 -12.47
N THR A 13 -18.36 -1.27 -12.99
CA THR A 13 -18.80 -2.66 -12.85
C THR A 13 -17.74 -3.64 -13.37
N GLY A 14 -17.34 -4.59 -12.52
CA GLY A 14 -16.30 -5.58 -12.83
C GLY A 14 -14.87 -5.14 -12.52
N TRP A 15 -14.64 -3.88 -12.13
CA TRP A 15 -13.31 -3.39 -11.75
C TRP A 15 -12.98 -3.76 -10.31
N PHE A 16 -11.69 -3.88 -9.98
CA PHE A 16 -11.26 -4.10 -8.61
C PHE A 16 -11.02 -2.78 -7.90
N MET A 17 -11.69 -2.58 -6.78
CA MET A 17 -11.54 -1.42 -5.91
C MET A 17 -10.70 -1.76 -4.69
N SER A 18 -9.81 -0.86 -4.33
CA SER A 18 -9.13 -0.89 -3.03
C SER A 18 -9.13 0.50 -2.41
N GLU A 19 -9.07 0.58 -1.08
CA GLU A 19 -8.87 1.85 -0.39
C GLU A 19 -7.53 2.46 -0.82
N LYS A 20 -7.55 3.75 -1.15
CA LYS A 20 -6.34 4.52 -1.38
C LYS A 20 -5.81 5.04 -0.04
N LEU A 21 -4.68 4.47 0.37
CA LEU A 21 -3.94 4.90 1.55
C LEU A 21 -3.15 6.18 1.22
N ASP A 22 -3.07 7.08 2.20
CA ASP A 22 -2.28 8.31 2.11
C ASP A 22 -0.92 8.07 2.75
N GLY A 23 0.01 7.54 1.96
CA GLY A 23 1.31 7.05 2.44
C GLY A 23 2.46 7.38 1.51
N PHE A 24 3.52 6.56 1.59
CA PHE A 24 4.65 6.63 0.67
C PHE A 24 4.78 5.33 -0.12
N ARG A 25 4.58 5.40 -1.44
CA ARG A 25 4.82 4.27 -2.33
C ARG A 25 6.25 3.75 -2.17
N ALA A 26 6.34 2.44 -1.96
CA ALA A 26 7.60 1.71 -1.85
C ALA A 26 7.56 0.43 -2.70
N PHE A 27 8.68 0.13 -3.33
CA PHE A 27 8.91 -1.09 -4.08
C PHE A 27 9.93 -1.94 -3.33
N TRP A 28 9.56 -3.17 -3.01
CA TRP A 28 10.43 -4.18 -2.42
C TRP A 28 11.01 -5.05 -3.52
N ASP A 29 12.34 -5.17 -3.59
CA ASP A 29 13.04 -5.96 -4.61
C ASP A 29 13.46 -7.37 -4.12
N GLY A 30 13.08 -7.76 -2.91
CA GLY A 30 13.59 -8.95 -2.22
C GLY A 30 14.67 -8.65 -1.18
N SER A 31 15.18 -7.42 -1.13
CA SER A 31 16.23 -7.03 -0.17
C SER A 31 16.03 -5.63 0.43
N LYS A 32 15.62 -4.65 -0.37
CA LYS A 32 15.51 -3.24 0.02
C LYS A 32 14.21 -2.63 -0.48
N LEU A 33 13.78 -1.58 0.22
CA LEU A 33 12.68 -0.74 -0.22
C LEU A 33 13.18 0.45 -1.04
N TYR A 34 12.53 0.69 -2.16
CA TYR A 34 12.80 1.76 -3.10
C TYR A 34 11.61 2.70 -3.17
N SER A 35 11.84 3.99 -3.05
CA SER A 35 10.83 5.03 -3.29
C SER A 35 10.35 5.03 -4.74
N ARG A 36 9.26 5.75 -5.01
CA ARG A 36 8.73 5.98 -6.37
C ARG A 36 9.78 6.41 -7.40
N ASN A 37 10.79 7.16 -6.98
CA ASN A 37 11.84 7.69 -7.86
C ASN A 37 13.04 6.72 -8.03
N GLY A 38 12.95 5.50 -7.50
CA GLY A 38 14.02 4.50 -7.57
C GLY A 38 15.15 4.71 -6.55
N ASN A 39 14.99 5.62 -5.60
CA ASN A 39 15.97 5.81 -4.52
C ASN A 39 15.69 4.83 -3.37
N ILE A 40 16.74 4.20 -2.83
CA ILE A 40 16.65 3.37 -1.63
C ILE A 40 16.12 4.22 -0.46
N ILE A 41 15.16 3.67 0.28
CA ILE A 41 14.65 4.29 1.51
C ILE A 41 15.61 3.92 2.66
N SER A 42 16.68 4.70 2.82
CA SER A 42 17.79 4.40 3.74
C SER A 42 17.43 4.44 5.23
N SER A 43 16.27 4.98 5.58
CA SER A 43 15.77 5.07 6.95
C SER A 43 15.11 3.78 7.44
N VAL A 44 14.88 2.79 6.56
CA VAL A 44 14.31 1.48 6.91
C VAL A 44 15.32 0.68 7.71
N PRO A 45 15.02 0.29 8.97
CA PRO A 45 15.89 -0.57 9.75
C PRO A 45 15.81 -2.02 9.28
N GLU A 46 16.88 -2.79 9.48
CA GLU A 46 16.95 -4.20 9.04
C GLU A 46 15.87 -5.07 9.71
N GLU A 47 15.53 -4.75 10.96
CA GLU A 47 14.44 -5.36 11.73
C GLU A 47 13.09 -5.27 11.02
N PHE A 48 12.82 -4.16 10.31
CA PHE A 48 11.53 -3.91 9.67
C PHE A 48 11.25 -4.87 8.51
N THR A 49 12.28 -5.17 7.71
CA THR A 49 12.18 -6.05 6.54
C THR A 49 12.67 -7.47 6.81
N ARG A 50 13.10 -7.79 8.02
CA ARG A 50 13.72 -9.08 8.38
C ARG A 50 12.88 -10.30 7.99
N LEU A 51 11.56 -10.19 8.07
CA LEU A 51 10.62 -11.27 7.78
C LEU A 51 9.99 -11.18 6.37
N PHE A 52 10.39 -10.21 5.55
CA PHE A 52 9.83 -10.04 4.20
C PHE A 52 10.36 -11.14 3.25
N PRO A 53 9.59 -11.51 2.22
CA PRO A 53 10.00 -12.55 1.28
C PRO A 53 11.19 -12.06 0.44
N GLN A 54 12.22 -12.87 0.27
CA GLN A 54 13.45 -12.46 -0.42
C GLN A 54 13.46 -12.80 -1.92
N ASP A 55 12.57 -13.68 -2.35
CA ASP A 55 12.43 -14.20 -3.71
C ASP A 55 11.29 -13.51 -4.49
N VAL A 56 10.64 -12.51 -3.89
CA VAL A 56 9.47 -11.84 -4.44
C VAL A 56 9.65 -10.32 -4.47
N CYS A 57 9.34 -9.72 -5.62
CA CYS A 57 9.23 -8.27 -5.77
C CYS A 57 7.79 -7.81 -5.50
N LEU A 58 7.62 -6.81 -4.64
CA LEU A 58 6.31 -6.31 -4.21
C LEU A 58 6.20 -4.81 -4.39
N ASP A 59 5.03 -4.33 -4.82
CA ASP A 59 4.69 -2.91 -4.89
C ASP A 59 3.63 -2.62 -3.83
N GLY A 60 3.83 -1.55 -3.07
CA GLY A 60 3.00 -1.25 -1.92
C GLY A 60 3.14 0.19 -1.43
N GLU A 61 2.46 0.47 -0.33
CA GLU A 61 2.43 1.77 0.33
C GLU A 61 2.92 1.63 1.78
N LEU A 62 3.96 2.38 2.16
CA LEU A 62 4.28 2.58 3.57
C LEU A 62 3.19 3.45 4.19
N TRP A 63 2.64 3.02 5.33
CA TRP A 63 1.53 3.68 5.98
C TRP A 63 1.56 3.44 7.50
N VAL A 64 1.12 4.42 8.28
CA VAL A 64 1.15 4.40 9.76
C VAL A 64 -0.19 4.80 10.39
N GLY A 65 -1.25 4.91 9.59
CA GLY A 65 -2.58 5.31 10.04
C GLY A 65 -3.14 6.53 9.31
N TYR A 66 -4.42 6.82 9.54
CA TYR A 66 -5.09 7.99 8.96
C TYR A 66 -4.55 9.29 9.55
N ASP A 67 -4.44 10.32 8.71
CA ASP A 67 -3.93 11.65 9.07
C ASP A 67 -2.51 11.66 9.66
N GLN A 68 -1.75 10.59 9.43
CA GLN A 68 -0.36 10.45 9.89
C GLN A 68 0.68 10.63 8.77
N TYR A 69 0.31 11.20 7.62
CA TYR A 69 1.23 11.40 6.50
C TYR A 69 2.49 12.18 6.93
N ASN A 70 2.33 13.26 7.70
CA ASN A 70 3.46 14.08 8.17
C ASN A 70 4.38 13.32 9.14
N THR A 71 3.80 12.45 9.98
CA THR A 71 4.54 11.55 10.87
C THR A 71 5.39 10.59 10.05
N LEU A 72 4.77 9.89 9.09
CA LEU A 72 5.48 8.98 8.19
C LEU A 72 6.57 9.68 7.38
N ALA A 73 6.27 10.88 6.87
CA ALA A 73 7.23 11.68 6.12
C ALA A 73 8.45 12.06 6.98
N SER A 74 8.24 12.29 8.27
CA SER A 74 9.32 12.59 9.22
C SER A 74 10.16 11.36 9.54
N ILE A 75 9.52 10.19 9.71
CA ILE A 75 10.21 8.90 9.88
C ILE A 75 11.09 8.59 8.67
N ILE A 76 10.55 8.71 7.46
CA ILE A 76 11.26 8.38 6.21
C ILE A 76 12.48 9.28 5.99
N ARG A 77 12.43 10.56 6.37
CA ARG A 77 13.55 11.49 6.21
C ARG A 77 14.61 11.39 7.31
N LYS A 78 14.31 10.75 8.43
CA LYS A 78 15.19 10.74 9.59
C LYS A 78 16.26 9.67 9.44
N THR A 79 17.52 10.09 9.60
CA THR A 79 18.66 9.19 9.73
C THR A 79 18.94 8.98 11.22
N ALA A 80 18.92 7.74 11.68
CA ALA A 80 19.16 7.37 13.07
C ALA A 80 19.89 6.01 13.15
N PRO A 81 20.55 5.69 14.27
CA PRO A 81 21.04 4.33 14.54
C PRO A 81 19.91 3.29 14.46
N GLN A 82 20.24 2.03 14.16
CA GLN A 82 19.28 0.96 13.90
C GLN A 82 18.23 0.80 15.01
N GLU A 83 18.64 0.85 16.29
CA GLU A 83 17.73 0.67 17.42
C GLU A 83 16.70 1.81 17.52
N GLU A 84 17.13 3.06 17.35
CA GLU A 84 16.21 4.22 17.35
C GLU A 84 15.32 4.22 16.11
N ALA A 85 15.86 3.83 14.95
CA ALA A 85 15.09 3.67 13.73
C ALA A 85 13.99 2.62 13.94
N TYR A 86 14.30 1.46 14.52
CA TYR A 86 13.30 0.41 14.74
C TYR A 86 12.12 0.89 15.60
N GLU A 87 12.37 1.62 16.69
CA GLU A 87 11.28 2.18 17.52
C GLU A 87 10.35 3.10 16.72
N MET A 88 10.87 3.92 15.82
CA MET A 88 10.05 4.78 14.95
C MET A 88 9.27 3.99 13.89
N TRP A 89 9.81 2.86 13.44
CA TRP A 89 9.24 2.04 12.37
C TRP A 89 8.27 0.97 12.87
N LYS A 90 8.16 0.72 14.18
CA LYS A 90 7.27 -0.30 14.77
C LYS A 90 5.81 -0.20 14.29
N GLU A 91 5.29 1.02 14.20
CA GLU A 91 3.91 1.28 13.79
C GLU A 91 3.74 1.37 12.26
N VAL A 92 4.85 1.44 11.52
CA VAL A 92 4.81 1.50 10.05
C VAL A 92 4.43 0.13 9.50
N LYS A 93 3.63 0.13 8.45
CA LYS A 93 3.27 -1.06 7.69
C LYS A 93 3.57 -0.85 6.21
N PHE A 94 4.11 -1.89 5.58
CA PHE A 94 4.19 -2.00 4.14
C PHE A 94 2.91 -2.67 3.60
N ASN A 95 2.03 -1.87 3.03
CA ASN A 95 0.72 -2.28 2.55
C ASN A 95 0.83 -2.65 1.07
N VAL A 96 1.00 -3.94 0.80
CA VAL A 96 1.24 -4.51 -0.53
C VAL A 96 -0.05 -4.47 -1.34
N PHE A 97 0.04 -4.12 -2.63
CA PHE A 97 -1.11 -4.13 -3.53
C PHE A 97 -0.87 -4.86 -4.85
N ASP A 98 0.39 -5.18 -5.20
CA ASP A 98 0.71 -5.89 -6.45
C ASP A 98 2.08 -6.59 -6.34
N ALA A 99 2.28 -7.65 -7.12
CA ALA A 99 3.56 -8.33 -7.31
C ALA A 99 3.95 -8.20 -8.79
N PRO A 100 4.53 -7.07 -9.23
CA PRO A 100 4.62 -6.71 -10.64
C PRO A 100 5.54 -7.63 -11.47
N MET A 101 6.39 -8.43 -10.83
CA MET A 101 7.27 -9.39 -11.50
C MET A 101 6.62 -10.77 -11.67
N HIS A 102 5.48 -11.02 -11.03
CA HIS A 102 4.72 -12.23 -11.25
C HIS A 102 3.91 -12.10 -12.55
N SER A 103 3.96 -13.11 -13.41
CA SER A 103 3.19 -13.11 -14.66
C SER A 103 1.69 -13.28 -14.40
N GLY A 104 0.86 -12.79 -15.32
CA GLY A 104 -0.58 -12.99 -15.27
C GLY A 104 -1.38 -11.72 -14.99
N THR A 105 -2.68 -11.93 -14.83
CA THR A 105 -3.69 -10.91 -14.54
C THR A 105 -3.44 -10.24 -13.18
N TYR A 106 -4.04 -9.08 -12.95
CA TYR A 106 -3.95 -8.40 -11.66
C TYR A 106 -4.38 -9.30 -10.50
N ILE A 107 -5.42 -10.12 -10.69
CA ILE A 107 -5.90 -11.02 -9.65
C ILE A 107 -4.91 -12.12 -9.34
N GLU A 108 -4.29 -12.73 -10.35
CA GLU A 108 -3.24 -13.74 -10.12
C GLU A 108 -2.04 -13.14 -9.38
N ARG A 109 -1.62 -11.91 -9.73
CA ARG A 109 -0.54 -11.22 -9.01
C ARG A 109 -0.92 -10.82 -7.59
N HIS A 110 -2.17 -10.39 -7.36
CA HIS A 110 -2.69 -10.04 -6.03
C HIS A 110 -2.75 -11.27 -5.12
N SER A 111 -3.28 -12.39 -5.63
CA SER A 111 -3.31 -13.67 -4.92
C SER A 111 -1.90 -14.15 -4.59
N PHE A 112 -0.99 -14.16 -5.56
CA PHE A 112 0.40 -14.53 -5.36
C PHE A 112 1.09 -13.65 -4.30
N ALA A 113 0.90 -12.34 -4.35
CA ALA A 113 1.44 -11.40 -3.36
C ALA A 113 0.90 -11.72 -1.95
N SER A 114 -0.41 -11.94 -1.82
CA SER A 114 -1.06 -12.27 -0.56
C SER A 114 -0.54 -13.59 0.04
N GLU A 115 -0.33 -14.61 -0.78
CA GLU A 115 0.23 -15.89 -0.36
C GLU A 115 1.69 -15.73 0.11
N SER A 116 2.49 -14.99 -0.67
CA SER A 116 3.91 -14.75 -0.41
C SER A 116 4.19 -14.03 0.91
N ILE A 117 3.27 -13.18 1.37
CA ILE A 117 3.43 -12.38 2.59
C ILE A 117 2.69 -12.96 3.81
N SER A 118 1.99 -14.08 3.66
CA SER A 118 1.08 -14.65 4.67
C SER A 118 1.76 -14.94 6.03
N ASN A 119 3.08 -15.17 6.02
CA ASN A 119 3.89 -15.49 7.21
C ASN A 119 4.99 -14.45 7.51
N CYS A 120 4.93 -13.26 6.90
CA CYS A 120 6.03 -12.28 6.92
C CYS A 120 5.99 -11.27 8.08
N GLY A 121 5.27 -11.58 9.15
CA GLY A 121 5.18 -10.74 10.34
C GLY A 121 4.21 -9.56 10.24
N PRO A 122 4.14 -8.69 11.27
CA PRO A 122 3.08 -7.70 11.42
C PRO A 122 3.28 -6.41 10.60
N ASN A 123 4.50 -6.16 10.11
CA ASN A 123 4.86 -4.92 9.40
C ASN A 123 4.58 -4.99 7.89
N ILE A 124 4.02 -6.08 7.39
CA ILE A 124 3.62 -6.25 6.00
C ILE A 124 2.20 -6.81 5.96
N CYS A 125 1.36 -6.25 5.08
CA CYS A 125 0.00 -6.71 4.93
C CYS A 125 -0.53 -6.44 3.52
N MET A 126 -1.47 -7.26 3.08
CA MET A 126 -2.13 -7.06 1.79
C MET A 126 -3.21 -5.98 1.89
N ILE A 127 -3.24 -5.05 0.93
CA ILE A 127 -4.39 -4.18 0.73
C ILE A 127 -5.54 -5.03 0.17
N PRO A 128 -6.70 -5.06 0.86
CA PRO A 128 -7.85 -5.81 0.38
C PRO A 128 -8.41 -5.19 -0.90
N ILE A 129 -8.89 -6.06 -1.79
CA ILE A 129 -9.58 -5.69 -3.03
C ILE A 129 -11.02 -6.17 -3.00
N ILE A 130 -11.90 -5.44 -3.67
CA ILE A 130 -13.32 -5.76 -3.78
C ILE A 130 -13.75 -5.57 -5.24
N CYS A 131 -14.44 -6.55 -5.81
CA CYS A 131 -15.03 -6.41 -7.14
C CYS A 131 -16.21 -5.44 -7.10
N CYS A 132 -16.16 -4.37 -7.89
CA CYS A 132 -17.22 -3.39 -7.95
C CYS A 132 -18.42 -3.92 -8.75
N THR A 133 -19.62 -3.70 -8.23
CA THR A 133 -20.88 -4.12 -8.88
C THR A 133 -21.67 -2.92 -9.42
N GLY A 134 -20.98 -1.79 -9.61
CA GLY A 134 -21.55 -0.52 -10.10
C GLY A 134 -21.56 0.61 -9.07
N PHE A 135 -22.13 1.74 -9.44
CA PHE A 135 -22.09 2.99 -8.67
C PHE A 135 -22.62 2.88 -7.24
N THR A 136 -23.71 2.13 -7.01
CA THR A 136 -24.26 1.95 -5.66
C THR A 136 -23.25 1.30 -4.71
N HIS A 137 -22.52 0.29 -5.18
CA HIS A 137 -21.48 -0.36 -4.39
C HIS A 137 -20.29 0.60 -4.17
N LEU A 138 -19.84 1.29 -5.22
CA LEU A 138 -18.79 2.30 -5.11
C LEU A 138 -19.09 3.34 -4.02
N HIS A 139 -20.30 3.91 -4.02
CA HIS A 139 -20.71 4.89 -3.01
C HIS A 139 -20.79 4.31 -1.61
N ALA A 140 -21.30 3.08 -1.46
CA ALA A 140 -21.32 2.41 -0.16
C ALA A 140 -19.90 2.15 0.38
N THR A 141 -18.96 1.75 -0.47
CA THR A 141 -17.54 1.59 -0.10
C THR A 141 -16.93 2.92 0.32
N LEU A 142 -17.21 4.02 -0.38
CA LEU A 142 -16.77 5.35 0.01
C LEU A 142 -17.32 5.74 1.39
N ASP A 143 -18.59 5.49 1.67
CA ASP A 143 -19.18 5.81 2.97
C ASP A 143 -18.57 4.97 4.11
N GLN A 144 -18.17 3.72 3.85
CA GLN A 144 -17.39 2.92 4.79
C GLN A 144 -15.98 3.47 5.02
N ILE A 145 -15.34 4.04 4.01
CA ILE A 145 -14.03 4.70 4.17
C ILE A 145 -14.19 6.01 4.96
N LYS A 146 -15.30 6.76 4.77
CA LYS A 146 -15.60 7.99 5.54
C LYS A 146 -15.64 7.73 7.03
N SER A 147 -16.34 6.67 7.44
CA SER A 147 -16.50 6.35 8.86
C SER A 147 -15.17 6.00 9.54
N LYS A 148 -14.18 5.51 8.78
CA LYS A 148 -12.81 5.27 9.26
C LYS A 148 -11.95 6.54 9.31
N LYS A 149 -12.05 7.41 8.30
CA LYS A 149 -11.20 8.61 8.14
C LYS A 149 -11.70 9.86 8.89
N GLY A 150 -12.99 9.96 9.19
CA GLY A 150 -13.59 11.15 9.83
C GLY A 150 -13.60 12.42 8.96
N LYS A 151 -13.28 12.35 7.66
CA LYS A 151 -13.22 13.50 6.73
C LYS A 151 -14.56 13.81 6.07
N ASN A 152 -14.84 15.10 5.87
CA ASN A 152 -16.14 15.60 5.36
C ASN A 152 -16.28 15.70 3.83
N VAL A 153 -15.32 15.22 3.03
CA VAL A 153 -15.48 15.05 1.57
C VAL A 153 -14.64 13.86 1.12
N LEU A 154 -15.26 12.83 0.54
CA LEU A 154 -14.52 11.80 -0.22
C LEU A 154 -14.91 11.89 -1.69
N THR A 155 -13.95 11.57 -2.55
CA THR A 155 -14.21 11.38 -3.97
C THR A 155 -13.60 10.06 -4.42
N PRO A 156 -14.23 9.33 -5.37
CA PRO A 156 -13.68 8.09 -5.91
C PRO A 156 -12.19 8.21 -6.28
N CYS A 157 -11.81 9.28 -6.97
CA CYS A 157 -10.43 9.50 -7.41
C CYS A 157 -9.42 9.79 -6.28
N ALA A 158 -9.89 10.26 -5.12
CA ALA A 158 -9.02 10.58 -3.99
C ALA A 158 -8.82 9.37 -3.06
N ASP A 159 -9.85 8.54 -2.92
CA ASP A 159 -10.00 7.57 -1.82
C ASP A 159 -10.12 6.11 -2.28
N ILE A 160 -10.37 5.86 -3.57
CA ILE A 160 -10.41 4.53 -4.15
C ILE A 160 -9.39 4.44 -5.28
N THR A 161 -8.69 3.32 -5.33
CA THR A 161 -7.90 2.91 -6.49
C THR A 161 -8.66 1.85 -7.25
N PHE A 162 -8.79 2.03 -8.56
CA PHE A 162 -9.31 1.02 -9.48
C PHE A 162 -8.16 0.29 -10.16
N ARG A 163 -8.29 -1.02 -10.33
CA ARG A 163 -7.31 -1.91 -10.98
C ARG A 163 -7.98 -2.96 -11.85
#